data_AF-A0A7S2RTW4-F1
#
_entry.id   AF-A0A7S2RTW4-F1
#
_cell.length_a   1.000
_cell.length_b   1.000
_cell.length_c   1.000
_cell.angle_alpha   90.00
_cell.angle_beta   90.00
_cell.angle_gamma   90.00
#
_symmetry.space_group_name_H-M   'P 1'
#
loop_
_entity.id
_entity.type
_entity.pdbx_description
1 polymer ?
#
loop_
_entity_poly.entity_id
_entity_poly.type
_entity_poly.pdbx_seq_one_letter_code
_entity_poly.pdbx_strand_id
1 'polypeptide(L)'
;PDLIQTICLLNATPIWGSNLPGWSGDLPPPFIPRKVGRFLFGNIRNLDTIGKYLSAAYFHRDAFDDTLMKQIRACTEGKGGHAAFASILWSPPATFSTDPPSSFRTSLAKVQCDTLLIFGKEDPWCTPSIGKRMYDILSSRSHPNE
;
A
#
# COMPACT_ATOMS: atom_id res chain seq x y z
N PRO A 1 -15.25 19.98 -14.31
CA PRO A 1 -14.99 19.67 -12.88
C PRO A 1 -16.26 19.33 -12.11
N ASP A 2 -17.38 19.95 -12.48
CA ASP A 2 -18.65 19.90 -11.74
C ASP A 2 -19.37 18.54 -11.75
N LEU A 3 -18.87 17.57 -12.55
CA LEU A 3 -19.39 16.21 -12.64
C LEU A 3 -18.68 15.22 -11.71
N ILE A 4 -17.61 15.64 -11.02
CA ILE A 4 -16.82 14.76 -10.14
C ILE A 4 -17.04 15.20 -8.69
N GLN A 5 -17.70 14.35 -7.90
CA GLN A 5 -17.94 14.63 -6.48
C GLN A 5 -16.67 14.48 -5.63
N THR A 6 -15.80 13.52 -5.95
CA THR A 6 -14.60 13.23 -5.15
C THR A 6 -13.55 12.49 -5.97
N ILE A 7 -12.27 12.59 -5.56
CA ILE A 7 -11.14 11.85 -6.10
C ILE A 7 -10.49 11.08 -4.95
N CYS A 8 -10.34 9.78 -5.11
CA CYS A 8 -9.62 8.92 -4.17
C CYS A 8 -8.37 8.33 -4.87
N LEU A 9 -7.19 8.63 -4.33
CA LEU A 9 -5.94 8.02 -4.76
C LEU A 9 -5.63 6.81 -3.89
N LEU A 10 -5.62 5.64 -4.51
CA LEU A 10 -5.30 4.39 -3.83
C LEU A 10 -3.86 4.02 -4.12
N ASN A 11 -2.99 4.08 -3.11
CA ASN A 11 -1.63 3.59 -3.26
C ASN A 11 -1.62 2.06 -3.17
N ALA A 12 -1.33 1.39 -4.28
CA ALA A 12 -1.11 -0.05 -4.29
C ALA A 12 0.29 -0.35 -3.76
N THR A 13 0.42 -0.51 -2.44
CA THR A 13 1.68 -0.95 -1.84
C THR A 13 1.72 -2.48 -1.74
N PRO A 14 2.64 -3.14 -2.45
CA PRO A 14 2.62 -4.58 -2.75
C PRO A 14 2.91 -5.55 -1.59
N ILE A 15 3.58 -5.13 -0.50
CA ILE A 15 4.20 -6.10 0.45
C ILE A 15 3.77 -5.88 1.91
N TRP A 16 2.67 -5.17 2.18
CA TRP A 16 2.16 -5.07 3.55
C TRP A 16 1.07 -6.09 3.80
N GLY A 17 1.04 -6.65 5.01
CA GLY A 17 -0.10 -7.48 5.39
C GLY A 17 0.08 -8.99 5.16
N SER A 18 1.31 -9.52 5.21
CA SER A 18 1.60 -10.97 4.99
C SER A 18 0.91 -11.89 6.00
N ASN A 19 0.23 -11.32 7.01
CA ASN A 19 -0.59 -11.98 8.01
C ASN A 19 0.12 -13.17 8.66
N LEU A 20 1.08 -12.89 9.53
CA LEU A 20 1.74 -13.95 10.28
C LEU A 20 0.74 -14.58 11.27
N PRO A 21 0.41 -15.87 11.16
CA PRO A 21 -0.55 -16.51 12.05
C PRO A 21 -0.10 -16.37 13.51
N GLY A 22 -1.01 -15.88 14.37
CA GLY A 22 -0.75 -15.74 15.81
C GLY A 22 -0.01 -14.46 16.21
N TRP A 23 0.22 -13.49 15.31
CA TRP A 23 0.78 -12.20 15.66
C TRP A 23 0.13 -11.05 14.90
N SER A 24 -0.39 -10.06 15.63
CA SER A 24 -1.11 -8.90 15.11
C SER A 24 -0.21 -7.74 14.66
N GLY A 25 1.11 -7.91 14.68
CA GLY A 25 2.07 -6.83 14.40
C GLY A 25 2.52 -6.06 15.64
N ASP A 26 2.14 -6.49 16.86
CA ASP A 26 2.53 -5.82 18.10
C ASP A 26 4.05 -5.74 18.30
N LEU A 27 4.53 -4.63 18.87
CA LEU A 27 5.94 -4.44 19.17
C LEU A 27 6.27 -4.97 20.59
N PRO A 28 7.43 -5.63 20.78
CA PRO A 28 8.45 -5.94 19.78
C PRO A 28 8.09 -7.16 18.92
N PRO A 29 8.53 -7.22 17.64
CA PRO A 29 8.27 -8.35 16.76
C PRO A 29 8.94 -9.64 17.25
N PRO A 30 8.33 -10.82 16.98
CA PRO A 30 8.92 -12.12 17.27
C PRO A 30 10.28 -12.31 16.58
N PHE A 31 11.10 -13.22 17.09
CA PHE A 31 12.51 -13.32 16.72
C PHE A 31 12.77 -13.46 15.21
N ILE A 32 12.04 -14.35 14.54
CA ILE A 32 12.18 -14.61 13.09
C ILE A 32 11.70 -13.39 12.26
N PRO A 33 10.45 -12.90 12.41
CA PRO A 33 9.98 -11.66 11.77
C PRO A 33 10.90 -10.47 12.00
N ARG A 34 11.43 -10.32 13.22
CA ARG A 34 12.37 -9.22 13.54
C ARG A 34 13.66 -9.30 12.74
N LYS A 35 14.22 -10.50 12.55
CA LYS A 35 15.45 -10.71 11.77
C LYS A 35 15.21 -10.45 10.28
N VAL A 36 14.14 -11.01 9.72
CA VAL A 36 13.78 -10.81 8.31
C VAL A 36 13.45 -9.34 8.05
N GLY A 37 12.67 -8.71 8.94
CA GLY A 37 12.32 -7.30 8.86
C GLY A 37 13.55 -6.41 8.94
N ARG A 38 14.55 -6.72 9.78
CA ARG A 38 15.82 -5.99 9.79
C ARG A 38 16.59 -6.11 8.47
N PHE A 39 16.66 -7.32 7.91
CA PHE A 39 17.33 -7.54 6.63
C PHE A 39 16.66 -6.75 5.50
N LEU A 40 15.34 -6.93 5.33
CA LEU A 40 14.56 -6.22 4.32
C LEU A 40 14.57 -4.70 4.56
N PHE A 41 14.46 -4.25 5.81
CA PHE A 41 14.55 -2.83 6.17
C PHE A 41 15.88 -2.25 5.70
N GLY A 42 16.99 -2.97 5.89
CA GLY A 42 18.32 -2.59 5.40
C GLY A 42 18.40 -2.42 3.89
N ASN A 43 17.73 -3.31 3.15
CA ASN A 43 17.70 -3.26 1.68
C ASN A 43 16.87 -2.07 1.17
N ILE A 44 15.69 -1.81 1.73
CA ILE A 44 14.80 -0.73 1.25
C ILE A 44 15.38 0.67 1.52
N ARG A 45 16.20 0.80 2.56
CA ARG A 45 16.84 2.07 2.94
C ARG A 45 18.20 2.27 2.28
N ASN A 46 18.67 1.36 1.43
CA ASN A 46 19.87 1.57 0.63
C ASN A 46 19.60 2.66 -0.41
N LEU A 47 20.54 3.59 -0.62
CA LEU A 47 20.38 4.68 -1.59
C LEU A 47 20.10 4.16 -3.01
N ASP A 48 20.73 3.07 -3.44
CA ASP A 48 20.47 2.46 -4.75
C ASP A 48 19.03 1.97 -4.87
N THR A 49 18.49 1.40 -3.80
CA THR A 49 17.10 0.93 -3.74
C THR A 49 16.13 2.11 -3.69
N ILE A 50 16.42 3.14 -2.89
CA ILE A 50 15.62 4.37 -2.84
C ILE A 50 15.58 5.02 -4.22
N GLY A 51 16.72 5.13 -4.92
CA GLY A 51 16.78 5.68 -6.27
C GLY A 51 15.94 4.89 -7.28
N LYS A 52 15.92 3.56 -7.18
CA LYS A 52 15.01 2.70 -7.99
C LYS A 52 13.54 2.97 -7.67
N TYR A 53 13.17 3.12 -6.40
CA TYR A 53 11.78 3.44 -6.02
C TYR A 53 11.35 4.82 -6.48
N LEU A 54 12.19 5.85 -6.33
CA LEU A 54 11.92 7.18 -6.86
C LEU A 54 11.82 7.14 -8.39
N SER A 55 12.66 6.34 -9.05
CA SER A 55 12.59 6.13 -10.49
C SER A 55 11.29 5.43 -10.93
N ALA A 56 10.70 4.59 -10.09
CA ALA A 56 9.40 3.98 -10.38
C ALA A 56 8.24 4.95 -10.10
N ALA A 57 8.37 5.83 -9.10
CA ALA A 57 7.30 6.72 -8.66
C ALA A 57 7.20 8.02 -9.47
N TYR A 58 8.33 8.59 -9.88
CA TYR A 58 8.38 9.87 -10.59
C TYR A 58 8.57 9.66 -12.09
N PHE A 59 7.69 10.24 -12.90
CA PHE A 59 7.86 10.28 -14.36
C PHE A 59 9.03 11.20 -14.74
N HIS A 60 9.05 12.40 -14.17
CA HIS A 60 10.10 13.41 -14.37
C HIS A 60 11.32 13.10 -13.49
N ARG A 61 12.47 12.83 -14.11
CA ARG A 61 13.69 12.39 -13.40
C ARG A 61 14.40 13.52 -12.65
N ASP A 62 14.17 14.76 -13.08
CA ASP A 62 14.60 15.99 -12.41
C ASP A 62 13.81 16.29 -11.13
N ALA A 63 12.69 15.59 -10.88
CA ALA A 63 11.90 15.75 -9.66
C ALA A 63 12.57 15.18 -8.40
N PHE A 64 13.66 14.41 -8.54
CA PHE A 64 14.43 13.90 -7.41
C PHE A 64 15.93 13.92 -7.69
N ASP A 65 16.71 14.07 -6.62
CA ASP A 65 18.16 14.14 -6.67
C ASP A 65 18.79 13.36 -5.50
N ASP A 66 20.12 13.40 -5.44
CA ASP A 66 20.90 12.82 -4.34
C ASP A 66 20.52 13.38 -2.97
N THR A 67 20.11 14.65 -2.91
CA THR A 67 19.70 15.32 -1.68
C THR A 67 18.44 14.66 -1.11
N LEU A 68 17.42 14.48 -1.94
CA LEU A 68 16.18 13.81 -1.53
C LEU A 68 16.45 12.36 -1.09
N MET A 69 17.28 11.61 -1.83
CA MET A 69 17.64 10.24 -1.46
C MET A 69 18.32 10.16 -0.08
N LYS A 70 19.24 11.09 0.21
CA LYS A 70 19.91 11.19 1.51
C LYS A 70 18.95 11.59 2.62
N GLN A 71 17.99 12.49 2.36
CA GLN A 71 16.96 12.87 3.34
C GLN A 71 16.07 11.68 3.70
N ILE A 72 15.60 10.91 2.71
CA ILE A 72 14.82 9.68 2.93
C ILE A 72 15.64 8.68 3.76
N ARG A 73 16.92 8.47 3.42
CA ARG A 73 17.83 7.62 4.19
C ARG A 73 17.96 8.09 5.63
N ALA A 74 18.16 9.37 5.86
CA ALA A 74 18.36 9.94 7.19
C ALA A 74 17.14 9.67 8.10
N CYS A 75 15.92 9.76 7.57
CA CYS A 75 14.69 9.43 8.31
C CYS A 75 14.65 7.97 8.82
N THR A 76 15.46 7.06 8.24
CA THR A 76 15.51 5.64 8.62
C THR A 76 16.59 5.32 9.67
N GLU A 77 17.43 6.29 10.07
CA GLU A 77 18.56 6.07 11.00
C GLU A 77 18.17 5.99 12.47
N GLY A 78 16.93 6.37 12.80
CA GLY A 78 16.38 6.23 14.14
C GLY A 78 16.32 4.78 14.64
N LYS A 79 16.29 4.63 15.97
CA LYS A 79 16.08 3.34 16.62
C LYS A 79 14.65 2.86 16.39
N GLY A 80 14.48 1.57 16.08
CA GLY A 80 13.16 0.95 15.98
C GLY A 80 12.52 0.93 14.58
N GLY A 81 13.08 1.63 13.58
CA GLY A 81 12.55 1.63 12.21
C GLY A 81 12.41 0.23 11.60
N HIS A 82 13.38 -0.66 11.84
CA HIS A 82 13.29 -2.05 11.41
C HIS A 82 12.19 -2.86 12.11
N ALA A 83 11.83 -2.50 13.35
CA ALA A 83 10.82 -3.19 14.13
C ALA A 83 9.42 -2.75 13.71
N ALA A 84 9.24 -1.44 13.49
CA ALA A 84 8.05 -0.89 12.84
C ALA A 84 7.87 -1.48 11.43
N PHE A 85 8.94 -1.54 10.63
CA PHE A 85 8.90 -2.15 9.31
C PHE A 85 8.47 -3.63 9.37
N ALA A 86 9.01 -4.39 10.32
CA ALA A 86 8.58 -5.76 10.54
C ALA A 86 7.09 -5.85 10.91
N SER A 87 6.66 -5.05 11.88
CA SER A 87 5.26 -4.96 12.26
C SER A 87 4.35 -4.75 11.05
N ILE A 88 4.64 -3.77 10.19
CA ILE A 88 3.79 -3.48 9.02
C ILE A 88 3.82 -4.63 7.98
N LEU A 89 4.98 -5.28 7.75
CA LEU A 89 5.09 -6.39 6.79
C LEU A 89 4.23 -7.60 7.17
N TRP A 90 4.13 -7.89 8.46
CA TRP A 90 3.51 -9.12 8.99
C TRP A 90 2.17 -8.92 9.68
N SER A 91 1.74 -7.67 9.88
CA SER A 91 0.41 -7.34 10.39
C SER A 91 -0.68 -8.02 9.53
N PRO A 92 -1.86 -8.28 10.08
CA PRO A 92 -3.01 -8.63 9.25
C PRO A 92 -3.39 -7.46 8.32
N PRO A 93 -4.08 -7.71 7.20
CA PRO A 93 -4.65 -6.66 6.37
C PRO A 93 -5.56 -5.73 7.18
N ALA A 94 -5.56 -4.44 6.83
CA ALA A 94 -6.38 -3.46 7.53
C ALA A 94 -7.87 -3.83 7.51
N THR A 95 -8.50 -3.81 8.68
CA THR A 95 -9.95 -3.84 8.85
C THR A 95 -10.44 -2.42 9.15
N PHE A 96 -11.44 -1.95 8.40
CA PHE A 96 -11.95 -0.58 8.50
C PHE A 96 -13.14 -0.45 9.47
N SER A 97 -13.72 -1.57 9.87
CA SER A 97 -14.73 -1.68 10.94
C SER A 97 -14.42 -2.94 11.72
N THR A 98 -14.73 -2.96 13.02
CA THR A 98 -14.56 -4.13 13.90
C THR A 98 -15.80 -5.00 13.96
N ASP A 99 -16.98 -4.46 13.61
CA ASP A 99 -18.25 -5.18 13.71
C ASP A 99 -19.27 -4.68 12.64
N PRO A 100 -19.54 -5.45 11.57
CA PRO A 100 -18.74 -6.58 11.09
C PRO A 100 -17.41 -6.12 10.47
N PRO A 101 -16.35 -6.96 10.50
CA PRO A 101 -15.08 -6.66 9.84
C PRO A 101 -15.26 -6.25 8.39
N SER A 102 -14.77 -5.06 8.02
CA SER A 102 -14.78 -4.61 6.63
C SER A 102 -13.38 -4.56 6.05
N SER A 103 -13.20 -5.19 4.89
CA SER A 103 -12.00 -5.12 4.08
C SER A 103 -12.17 -4.06 3.01
N PHE A 104 -11.09 -3.71 2.31
CA PHE A 104 -11.17 -2.81 1.16
C PHE A 104 -12.24 -3.26 0.15
N ARG A 105 -12.33 -4.57 -0.13
CA ARG A 105 -13.30 -5.12 -1.09
C ARG A 105 -14.74 -5.00 -0.62
N THR A 106 -15.00 -5.27 0.66
CA THR A 106 -16.37 -5.16 1.19
C THR A 106 -16.79 -3.71 1.35
N SER A 107 -15.85 -2.78 1.55
CA SER A 107 -16.11 -1.34 1.49
C SER A 107 -16.36 -0.87 0.05
N LEU A 108 -15.59 -1.36 -0.92
CA LEU A 108 -15.77 -1.05 -2.34
C LEU A 108 -17.17 -1.45 -2.85
N ALA A 109 -17.67 -2.61 -2.41
CA ALA A 109 -19.02 -3.07 -2.73
C ALA A 109 -20.15 -2.15 -2.21
N LYS A 110 -19.86 -1.30 -1.22
CA LYS A 110 -20.84 -0.38 -0.61
C LYS A 110 -20.85 1.01 -1.26
N VAL A 111 -19.93 1.29 -2.18
CA VAL A 111 -19.90 2.57 -2.90
C VAL A 111 -21.19 2.66 -3.73
N GLN A 112 -21.96 3.74 -3.61
CA GLN A 112 -23.26 3.89 -4.29
C GLN A 112 -23.24 4.81 -5.52
N CYS A 113 -22.12 5.48 -5.77
CA CYS A 113 -21.96 6.34 -6.94
C CYS A 113 -21.33 5.61 -8.13
N ASP A 114 -21.59 6.16 -9.31
CA ASP A 114 -20.88 5.78 -10.53
C ASP A 114 -19.38 5.99 -10.32
N THR A 115 -18.62 4.95 -10.66
CA THR A 115 -17.19 4.89 -10.36
C THR A 115 -16.42 4.72 -11.66
N LEU A 116 -15.57 5.70 -11.98
CA LEU A 116 -14.58 5.58 -13.03
C LEU A 116 -13.30 4.97 -12.44
N LEU A 117 -12.88 3.81 -12.97
CA LEU A 117 -11.61 3.21 -12.62
C LEU A 117 -10.53 3.60 -13.63
N ILE A 118 -9.42 4.14 -13.14
CA ILE A 118 -8.27 4.55 -13.96
C ILE A 118 -7.03 3.82 -13.43
N PHE A 119 -6.30 3.17 -14.33
CA PHE A 119 -5.07 2.45 -14.00
C PHE A 119 -3.96 2.83 -14.98
N GLY A 120 -2.72 2.87 -14.51
CA GLY A 120 -1.56 3.04 -15.38
C GLY A 120 -1.38 1.80 -16.25
N LYS A 121 -1.24 1.97 -17.57
CA LYS A 121 -0.98 0.86 -18.52
C LYS A 121 0.24 0.02 -18.12
N GLU A 122 1.27 0.69 -17.58
CA GLU A 122 2.53 0.09 -17.16
C GLU A 122 2.70 0.08 -15.63
N ASP A 123 1.60 0.20 -14.88
CA ASP A 123 1.66 0.16 -13.41
C ASP A 123 2.08 -1.24 -12.94
N PRO A 124 3.25 -1.38 -12.27
CA PRO A 124 3.74 -2.68 -11.83
C PRO A 124 2.99 -3.22 -10.61
N TRP A 125 2.21 -2.38 -9.92
CA TRP A 125 1.52 -2.71 -8.68
C TRP A 125 0.03 -2.96 -8.91
N CYS A 126 -0.62 -2.15 -9.74
CA CYS A 126 -2.01 -2.32 -10.08
C CYS A 126 -2.17 -3.03 -11.43
N THR A 127 -1.97 -4.35 -11.42
CA THR A 127 -2.12 -5.16 -12.64
C THR A 127 -3.56 -5.16 -13.16
N PRO A 128 -3.78 -5.41 -14.47
CA PRO A 128 -5.13 -5.56 -15.02
C PRO A 128 -6.03 -6.56 -14.27
N SER A 129 -5.44 -7.58 -13.63
CA SER A 129 -6.17 -8.54 -12.81
C SER A 129 -6.77 -7.93 -11.53
N ILE A 130 -6.11 -6.91 -10.95
CA ILE A 130 -6.60 -6.17 -9.79
C ILE A 130 -7.74 -5.26 -10.25
N GLY A 131 -7.53 -4.53 -11.35
CA GLY A 131 -8.55 -3.66 -11.95
C GLY A 131 -9.82 -4.44 -12.34
N LYS A 132 -9.68 -5.61 -12.98
CA LYS A 132 -10.81 -6.49 -13.31
C LYS A 132 -11.60 -6.91 -12.06
N ARG A 133 -10.90 -7.31 -10.99
CA ARG A 133 -11.56 -7.66 -9.72
C ARG A 133 -12.33 -6.49 -9.12
N MET A 134 -11.78 -5.27 -9.18
CA MET A 134 -12.49 -4.08 -8.72
C MET A 134 -13.72 -3.80 -9.59
N TYR A 135 -13.60 -3.91 -10.91
CA TYR A 135 -14.71 -3.78 -11.84
C TYR A 135 -15.82 -4.79 -11.56
N ASP A 136 -15.48 -6.07 -11.38
CA ASP A 136 -16.46 -7.13 -11.13
C ASP A 136 -17.24 -6.85 -9.81
N ILE A 137 -16.54 -6.43 -8.74
CA ILE A 137 -17.17 -6.03 -7.46
C ILE A 137 -18.12 -4.85 -7.65
N LEU A 138 -17.68 -3.83 -8.39
CA LEU A 138 -18.45 -2.61 -8.63
C LEU A 138 -19.65 -2.87 -9.55
N SER A 139 -19.57 -3.86 -10.45
CA SER A 139 -20.65 -4.21 -11.39
C SER A 139 -21.72 -5.09 -10.75
N SER A 140 -21.37 -5.83 -9.69
CA SER A 140 -22.33 -6.67 -8.95
C SER A 140 -23.15 -5.92 -7.89
N ARG A 141 -23.00 -4.58 -7.82
CA ARG A 141 -23.70 -3.76 -6.82
C ARG A 141 -25.15 -3.56 -7.25
N SER A 142 -26.09 -3.63 -6.30
CA SER A 142 -27.45 -3.17 -6.52
C SER A 142 -27.46 -1.65 -6.61
N HIS A 143 -27.93 -1.10 -7.73
CA HIS A 143 -28.13 0.34 -7.84
C HIS A 143 -29.37 0.71 -7.01
N PRO A 144 -29.31 1.70 -6.11
CA PRO A 144 -30.45 2.08 -5.27
C PRO A 144 -31.66 2.64 -6.04
N ASN A 145 -31.57 2.74 -7.38
CA ASN A 145 -32.60 3.28 -8.26
C ASN A 145 -33.12 2.28 -9.31
N GLU A 146 -32.81 0.98 -9.17
CA GLU A 146 -33.48 -0.14 -9.86
C GLU A 146 -34.32 -0.94 -8.87
#